data_AF-A0A3B5Y250-F1
#
_entry.id   AF-A0A3B5Y250-F1
#
_cell.length_a   1.000
_cell.length_b   1.000
_cell.length_c   1.000
_cell.angle_alpha   90.00
_cell.angle_beta   90.00
_cell.angle_gamma   90.00
#
_symmetry.space_group_name_H-M   'P 1'
#
loop_
_entity.id
_entity.type
_entity.pdbx_description
1 polymer ?
#
loop_
_entity_poly.entity_id
_entity_poly.type
_entity_poly.pdbx_seq_one_letter_code
_entity_poly.pdbx_strand_id
1 'polypeptide(L)'
;MLLASEMEIRRIGVYSGVTGSGDASVPTGDSSDGLNKPPDESKSTEPINISNSNYWRDVRANLVRREQELLVDPSVPAESKASFGEAAHQLPQKWAHPITMPEAGCVLVATEVLDDDSVFERTVILLLRLGSRGTFDGPFGVILNRPLYTKIKNVNPSSFQDQTTPFGDCALFFGGPVDMSMFLVRTKDSSRLKGFEEVIPGICFGFRTELEKAGVLMKSGAIKTEDLRFFVGHAAWDYEQLLSEIRAGYWAVASCSTELISDAVSTDPSCLWTEILQLMGGHYSELSQKPKQDSS
;
A
#
# COMPACT_ATOMS: atom_id res chain seq x y z
N MET A 1 -28.48 -2.07 -15.96
CA MET A 1 -27.60 -2.08 -17.15
C MET A 1 -27.33 -0.65 -17.65
N LEU A 2 -26.96 0.27 -16.75
CA LEU A 2 -26.60 1.66 -17.09
C LEU A 2 -25.57 2.27 -16.12
N LEU A 3 -24.96 1.46 -15.23
CA LEU A 3 -23.89 1.89 -14.31
C LEU A 3 -22.52 1.25 -14.63
N ALA A 4 -22.49 0.20 -15.44
CA ALA A 4 -21.24 -0.41 -15.93
C ALA A 4 -20.58 0.40 -17.08
N SER A 5 -21.22 1.45 -17.57
CA SER A 5 -20.75 2.27 -18.70
C SER A 5 -20.00 3.55 -18.28
N GLU A 6 -19.86 3.83 -16.98
CA GLU A 6 -19.23 5.07 -16.50
C GLU A 6 -17.75 4.93 -16.13
N MET A 7 -17.17 3.72 -16.08
CA MET A 7 -15.73 3.55 -15.83
C MET A 7 -14.85 3.87 -17.05
N GLU A 8 -15.42 4.07 -18.23
CA GLU A 8 -14.63 4.24 -19.47
C GLU A 8 -14.29 5.69 -19.84
N ILE A 9 -14.62 6.69 -19.01
CA ILE A 9 -14.25 8.09 -19.29
C ILE A 9 -13.81 8.82 -18.02
N ARG A 10 -12.48 8.89 -17.81
CA ARG A 10 -11.74 10.12 -17.45
C ARG A 10 -10.22 9.86 -17.47
N ARG A 11 -9.66 9.90 -18.68
CA ARG A 11 -8.25 10.22 -18.90
C ARG A 11 -8.02 11.63 -18.36
N ILE A 12 -7.18 11.80 -17.35
CA ILE A 12 -6.70 13.13 -16.98
C ILE A 12 -5.79 13.60 -18.14
N GLY A 13 -6.28 14.61 -18.84
CA GLY A 13 -5.61 15.24 -19.96
C GLY A 13 -4.37 16.02 -19.54
N VAL A 14 -3.30 15.81 -20.29
CA VAL A 14 -2.12 16.67 -20.37
C VAL A 14 -2.55 18.09 -20.73
N TYR A 15 -2.18 19.10 -19.95
CA TYR A 15 -2.06 20.47 -20.45
C TYR A 15 -0.82 21.21 -19.91
N SER A 16 -0.20 21.89 -20.86
CA SER A 16 1.07 22.59 -20.85
C SER A 16 1.04 23.95 -20.13
N GLY A 17 2.09 24.19 -19.35
CA GLY A 17 2.83 25.42 -19.08
C GLY A 17 2.20 26.81 -19.27
N VAL A 18 2.32 27.62 -18.22
CA VAL A 18 2.64 29.06 -18.32
C VAL A 18 3.70 29.43 -17.28
N THR A 19 4.73 30.10 -17.78
CA THR A 19 5.87 30.70 -17.10
C THR A 19 5.49 31.90 -16.23
N GLY A 20 6.10 32.04 -15.05
CA GLY A 20 6.09 33.26 -14.25
C GLY A 20 7.38 33.38 -13.44
N SER A 21 8.15 34.43 -13.71
CA SER A 21 9.51 34.72 -13.23
C SER A 21 9.48 35.76 -12.12
N GLY A 22 10.44 35.67 -11.18
CA GLY A 22 10.84 36.71 -10.21
C GLY A 22 9.87 36.89 -9.02
N ASP A 23 10.29 37.13 -7.79
CA ASP A 23 11.52 37.80 -7.34
C ASP A 23 11.83 37.44 -5.88
N ALA A 24 13.11 37.51 -5.53
CA ALA A 24 13.61 37.23 -4.19
C ALA A 24 13.49 38.47 -3.29
N SER A 25 13.22 38.27 -1.99
CA SER A 25 13.53 39.26 -0.93
C SER A 25 13.60 38.59 0.44
N VAL A 26 14.77 38.70 1.07
CA VAL A 26 15.04 38.53 2.51
C VAL A 26 15.33 39.91 3.07
N PRO A 27 14.90 40.24 4.30
CA PRO A 27 15.91 40.58 5.32
C PRO A 27 15.58 40.12 6.76
N THR A 28 16.58 39.48 7.36
CA THR A 28 17.20 39.63 8.70
C THR A 28 16.50 40.35 9.87
N GLY A 29 16.68 39.75 11.06
CA GLY A 29 16.87 40.40 12.37
C GLY A 29 15.90 39.87 13.44
N ASP A 30 16.20 39.74 14.74
CA ASP A 30 17.42 39.73 15.55
C ASP A 30 17.02 39.15 16.94
N SER A 31 18.01 38.63 17.65
CA SER A 31 18.15 38.15 19.04
C SER A 31 17.16 38.58 20.14
N SER A 32 16.81 37.66 21.07
CA SER A 32 17.26 37.66 22.49
C SER A 32 16.44 36.78 23.47
N ASP A 33 17.21 36.21 24.41
CA ASP A 33 16.98 35.52 25.68
C ASP A 33 15.64 35.56 26.44
N GLY A 34 15.35 34.47 27.18
CA GLY A 34 14.42 34.53 28.32
C GLY A 34 13.94 33.20 28.91
N LEU A 35 14.73 32.67 29.83
CA LEU A 35 14.48 31.58 30.79
C LEU A 35 13.04 31.49 31.35
N ASN A 36 12.46 30.29 31.46
CA ASN A 36 11.73 29.81 32.66
C ASN A 36 11.35 28.31 32.56
N LYS A 37 11.80 27.53 33.56
CA LYS A 37 11.52 26.10 33.77
C LYS A 37 10.68 25.95 35.07
N PRO A 38 9.66 25.09 35.10
CA PRO A 38 9.18 24.50 36.35
C PRO A 38 9.11 22.95 36.22
N PRO A 39 8.76 22.18 37.27
CA PRO A 39 9.70 21.28 37.93
C PRO A 39 9.50 19.79 37.61
N ASP A 40 10.46 19.04 38.11
CA ASP A 40 10.71 17.61 38.07
C ASP A 40 9.57 16.79 38.72
N GLU A 41 8.87 15.96 37.94
CA GLU A 41 8.08 14.83 38.44
C GLU A 41 8.60 13.53 37.83
N SER A 42 9.37 12.80 38.64
CA SER A 42 9.79 11.44 38.40
C SER A 42 8.58 10.50 38.57
N LYS A 43 7.98 10.09 37.45
CA LYS A 43 7.23 8.84 37.37
C LYS A 43 7.81 8.00 36.24
N SER A 44 8.39 6.87 36.64
CA SER A 44 8.81 5.75 35.82
C SER A 44 7.70 5.37 34.83
N THR A 45 7.82 5.91 33.63
CA THR A 45 7.12 5.42 32.45
C THR A 45 8.26 5.15 31.49
N GLU A 46 8.62 3.88 31.31
CA GLU A 46 9.55 3.53 30.24
C GLU A 46 9.00 4.16 28.97
N PRO A 47 9.79 4.95 28.22
CA PRO A 47 9.31 5.54 27.00
C PRO A 47 9.01 4.40 26.05
N ILE A 48 7.72 4.13 25.84
CA ILE A 48 7.25 3.30 24.74
C ILE A 48 7.94 3.89 23.51
N ASN A 49 8.73 3.07 22.81
CA ASN A 49 9.51 3.51 21.67
C ASN A 49 8.54 3.80 20.51
N ILE A 50 7.99 5.03 20.48
CA ILE A 50 7.08 5.56 19.47
C ILE A 50 7.90 5.94 18.23
N SER A 51 8.61 4.98 17.64
CA SER A 51 9.39 5.20 16.41
C SER A 51 9.06 4.23 15.27
N ASN A 52 8.09 3.32 15.45
CA ASN A 52 7.59 2.47 14.37
C ASN A 52 6.23 2.99 13.88
N SER A 53 6.18 3.54 12.66
CA SER A 53 4.95 3.97 11.97
C SER A 53 3.88 2.85 11.82
N ASN A 54 4.26 1.58 12.05
CA ASN A 54 3.35 0.42 12.08
C ASN A 54 2.61 0.24 13.40
N TYR A 55 3.06 0.90 14.47
CA TYR A 55 2.56 0.67 15.82
C TYR A 55 1.03 0.75 15.90
N TRP A 56 0.45 1.77 15.28
CA TRP A 56 -0.99 1.98 15.36
C TRP A 56 -1.78 0.98 14.50
N ARG A 57 -1.21 0.49 13.39
CA ARG A 57 -1.81 -0.55 12.53
C ARG A 57 -1.88 -1.88 13.27
N ASP A 58 -0.79 -2.26 13.92
CA ASP A 58 -0.74 -3.47 14.75
C ASP A 58 -1.63 -3.34 16.00
N VAL A 59 -1.69 -2.17 16.63
CA VAL A 59 -2.63 -1.93 17.74
C VAL A 59 -4.08 -2.09 17.27
N ARG A 60 -4.43 -1.53 16.11
CA ARG A 60 -5.77 -1.67 15.52
C ARG A 60 -6.07 -3.13 15.18
N ALA A 61 -5.12 -3.85 14.56
CA ALA A 61 -5.29 -5.26 14.24
C ALA A 61 -5.53 -6.11 15.50
N ASN A 62 -4.80 -5.85 16.59
CA ASN A 62 -5.01 -6.49 17.89
C ASN A 62 -6.42 -6.25 18.43
N LEU A 63 -6.91 -5.01 18.34
CA LEU A 63 -8.24 -4.65 18.81
C LEU A 63 -9.33 -5.36 18.01
N VAL A 64 -9.24 -5.32 16.67
CA VAL A 64 -10.22 -5.98 15.79
C VAL A 64 -10.26 -7.48 16.03
N ARG A 65 -9.09 -8.11 16.19
CA ARG A 65 -9.01 -9.54 16.50
C ARG A 65 -9.75 -9.88 17.80
N ARG A 66 -9.49 -9.13 18.88
CA ARG A 66 -10.14 -9.36 20.18
C ARG A 66 -11.65 -9.17 20.10
N GLU A 67 -12.11 -8.18 19.35
CA GLU A 67 -13.54 -7.96 19.11
C GLU A 67 -14.16 -9.15 18.38
N GLN A 68 -13.51 -9.67 17.32
CA GLN A 68 -13.97 -10.87 16.61
C GLN A 68 -14.03 -12.10 17.52
N GLU A 69 -13.04 -12.31 18.39
CA GLU A 69 -13.03 -13.41 19.37
C GLU A 69 -14.19 -13.34 20.37
N LEU A 70 -14.62 -12.14 20.75
CA LEU A 70 -15.76 -11.93 21.65
C LEU A 70 -17.12 -12.19 20.96
N LEU A 71 -17.19 -12.06 19.64
CA LEU A 71 -18.39 -12.31 18.85
C LEU A 71 -18.59 -13.80 18.52
N VAL A 72 -17.58 -14.65 18.72
CA VAL A 72 -17.68 -16.11 18.57
C VAL A 72 -18.30 -16.72 19.84
N ASP A 73 -19.43 -17.42 19.65
CA ASP A 73 -20.38 -17.95 20.65
C ASP A 73 -19.81 -18.38 22.03
N PRO A 74 -20.35 -17.88 23.17
CA PRO A 74 -19.96 -18.30 24.53
C PRO A 74 -20.28 -19.76 24.91
N SER A 75 -20.90 -20.55 24.01
CA SER A 75 -21.19 -21.98 24.24
C SER A 75 -19.96 -22.91 24.28
N VAL A 76 -18.76 -22.39 23.98
CA VAL A 76 -17.50 -23.15 24.12
C VAL A 76 -17.05 -23.19 25.59
N PRO A 77 -16.93 -24.37 26.23
CA PRO A 77 -16.61 -24.47 27.66
C PRO A 77 -15.29 -23.78 28.02
N ALA A 78 -15.30 -22.96 29.07
CA ALA A 78 -14.15 -22.20 29.57
C ALA A 78 -12.94 -23.08 29.99
N GLU A 79 -13.14 -24.38 30.16
CA GLU A 79 -12.08 -25.33 30.55
C GLU A 79 -11.07 -25.63 29.42
N SER A 80 -11.37 -25.29 28.17
CA SER A 80 -10.37 -25.33 27.07
C SER A 80 -9.60 -24.01 26.89
N LYS A 81 -10.00 -22.93 27.57
CA LYS A 81 -9.34 -21.61 27.52
C LYS A 81 -8.19 -21.47 28.52
N ALA A 82 -8.11 -22.35 29.52
CA ALA A 82 -7.13 -22.24 30.62
C ALA A 82 -5.78 -22.94 30.36
N SER A 83 -5.61 -23.65 29.23
CA SER A 83 -4.33 -24.31 28.89
C SER A 83 -3.52 -23.62 27.80
N PHE A 84 -3.98 -22.49 27.24
CA PHE A 84 -3.22 -21.70 26.27
C PHE A 84 -2.49 -20.55 26.98
N GLY A 85 -1.46 -20.91 27.73
CA GLY A 85 -0.56 -19.94 28.37
C GLY A 85 0.14 -19.05 27.35
N GLU A 86 0.15 -17.74 27.64
CA GLU A 86 0.99 -16.63 27.12
C GLU A 86 1.18 -16.42 25.59
N ALA A 87 1.07 -17.43 24.74
CA ALA A 87 1.29 -17.34 23.29
C ALA A 87 0.06 -16.84 22.50
N ALA A 88 -1.15 -16.84 23.09
CA ALA A 88 -2.39 -16.47 22.40
C ALA A 88 -2.58 -14.94 22.20
N HIS A 89 -1.63 -14.12 22.65
CA HIS A 89 -1.77 -12.65 22.68
C HIS A 89 -0.88 -11.92 21.66
N GLN A 90 -0.12 -12.65 20.85
CA GLN A 90 0.70 -12.07 19.78
C GLN A 90 -0.09 -12.09 18.47
N LEU A 91 -0.09 -10.97 17.75
CA LEU A 91 -0.65 -10.93 16.41
C LEU A 91 0.02 -11.99 15.54
N PRO A 92 -0.74 -12.70 14.69
CA PRO A 92 -0.12 -13.53 13.68
C PRO A 92 0.75 -12.63 12.79
N GLN A 93 1.84 -13.20 12.29
CA GLN A 93 2.79 -12.48 11.43
C GLN A 93 2.10 -11.88 10.20
N LYS A 94 1.08 -12.57 9.67
CA LYS A 94 0.21 -12.06 8.62
C LYS A 94 -1.18 -11.80 9.19
N TRP A 95 -1.69 -10.60 8.94
CA TRP A 95 -3.05 -10.24 9.29
C TRP A 95 -3.61 -9.30 8.22
N ALA A 96 -4.93 -9.34 8.06
CA ALA A 96 -5.68 -8.35 7.32
C ALA A 96 -7.03 -8.14 8.00
N HIS A 97 -7.53 -6.92 8.02
CA HIS A 97 -8.86 -6.64 8.55
C HIS A 97 -9.50 -5.48 7.77
N PRO A 98 -10.83 -5.47 7.64
CA PRO A 98 -11.52 -4.37 6.96
C PRO A 98 -11.32 -3.05 7.69
N ILE A 99 -11.27 -1.96 6.93
CA ILE A 99 -11.35 -0.58 7.42
C ILE A 99 -12.39 0.18 6.62
N THR A 100 -13.02 1.18 7.22
CA THR A 100 -14.13 1.92 6.59
C THR A 100 -13.65 3.03 5.67
N MET A 101 -12.46 3.59 5.93
CA MET A 101 -11.89 4.69 5.14
C MET A 101 -10.52 4.29 4.60
N PRO A 102 -10.20 4.66 3.35
CA PRO A 102 -8.90 4.40 2.78
C PRO A 102 -7.84 5.28 3.45
N GLU A 103 -6.64 4.73 3.54
CA GLU A 103 -5.44 5.35 4.12
C GLU A 103 -4.23 4.94 3.28
N ALA A 104 -3.15 5.71 3.29
CA ALA A 104 -1.92 5.28 2.65
C ALA A 104 -1.45 3.94 3.25
N GLY A 105 -1.06 3.00 2.40
CA GLY A 105 -0.63 1.67 2.81
C GLY A 105 -1.73 0.66 3.13
N CYS A 106 -3.00 1.03 3.00
CA CYS A 106 -4.07 0.03 2.92
C CYS A 106 -4.13 -0.59 1.52
N VAL A 107 -4.90 -1.66 1.40
CA VAL A 107 -5.18 -2.30 0.12
C VAL A 107 -6.65 -2.13 -0.26
N LEU A 108 -6.90 -1.91 -1.54
CA LEU A 108 -8.22 -2.03 -2.15
C LEU A 108 -8.32 -3.42 -2.77
N VAL A 109 -9.27 -4.20 -2.28
CA VAL A 109 -9.53 -5.56 -2.75
C VAL A 109 -10.78 -5.52 -3.61
N ALA A 110 -10.66 -5.89 -4.88
CA ALA A 110 -11.78 -5.91 -5.81
C ALA A 110 -12.86 -6.89 -5.31
N THR A 111 -14.13 -6.48 -5.37
CA THR A 111 -15.27 -7.34 -5.05
C THR A 111 -15.84 -7.97 -6.32
N GLU A 112 -16.86 -8.83 -6.16
CA GLU A 112 -17.59 -9.45 -7.27
C GLU A 112 -18.26 -8.43 -8.21
N VAL A 113 -18.43 -7.17 -7.78
CA VAL A 113 -18.95 -6.09 -8.63
C VAL A 113 -18.02 -5.80 -9.82
N LEU A 114 -16.71 -6.07 -9.65
CA LEU A 114 -15.68 -5.87 -10.66
C LEU A 114 -15.35 -7.15 -11.46
N ASP A 115 -16.10 -8.24 -11.32
CA ASP A 115 -15.78 -9.50 -12.01
C ASP A 115 -15.87 -9.40 -13.55
N ASP A 116 -16.67 -8.46 -14.07
CA ASP A 116 -16.77 -8.16 -15.51
C ASP A 116 -15.76 -7.08 -15.97
N ASP A 117 -14.96 -6.50 -15.07
CA ASP A 117 -13.93 -5.51 -15.41
C ASP A 117 -12.60 -6.20 -15.73
N SER A 118 -12.23 -6.21 -17.01
CA SER A 118 -11.00 -6.87 -17.48
C SER A 118 -9.70 -6.34 -16.85
N VAL A 119 -9.70 -5.12 -16.31
CA VAL A 119 -8.53 -4.46 -15.70
C VAL A 119 -8.49 -4.77 -14.20
N PHE A 120 -9.62 -4.65 -13.52
CA PHE A 120 -9.70 -4.63 -12.06
C PHE A 120 -10.32 -5.88 -11.43
N GLU A 121 -10.83 -6.85 -12.21
CA GLU A 121 -11.33 -8.12 -11.68
C GLU A 121 -10.30 -8.76 -10.73
N ARG A 122 -10.75 -9.17 -9.55
CA ARG A 122 -9.91 -9.88 -8.54
C ARG A 122 -8.55 -9.22 -8.26
N THR A 123 -8.45 -7.90 -8.42
CA THR A 123 -7.20 -7.17 -8.15
C THR A 123 -7.04 -6.84 -6.67
N VAL A 124 -5.78 -6.72 -6.25
CA VAL A 124 -5.38 -6.16 -4.98
C VAL A 124 -4.50 -4.96 -5.27
N ILE A 125 -4.96 -3.76 -4.93
CA ILE A 125 -4.24 -2.52 -5.16
C ILE A 125 -3.67 -2.03 -3.84
N LEU A 126 -2.35 -1.85 -3.77
CA LEU A 126 -1.72 -1.14 -2.66
C LEU A 126 -1.86 0.36 -2.89
N LEU A 127 -2.59 1.08 -2.02
CA LEU A 127 -2.63 2.53 -2.06
C LEU A 127 -1.30 3.10 -1.57
N LEU A 128 -0.56 3.73 -2.49
CA LEU A 128 0.74 4.32 -2.19
C LEU A 128 0.59 5.68 -1.55
N ARG A 129 -0.37 6.48 -2.06
CA ARG A 129 -0.71 7.78 -1.52
C ARG A 129 -2.21 8.00 -1.66
N LEU A 130 -2.81 8.65 -0.67
CA LEU A 130 -4.23 9.02 -0.73
C LEU A 130 -4.44 10.42 -1.34
N GLY A 131 -3.42 11.26 -1.32
CA GLY A 131 -3.57 12.68 -1.66
C GLY A 131 -4.37 13.43 -0.59
N SER A 132 -4.69 14.69 -0.86
CA SER A 132 -5.56 15.50 -0.01
C SER A 132 -6.78 15.97 -0.78
N ARG A 133 -7.90 16.14 -0.07
CA ARG A 133 -9.11 16.63 -0.71
C ARG A 133 -8.89 18.07 -1.20
N GLY A 134 -9.12 18.32 -2.49
CA GLY A 134 -8.93 19.63 -3.11
C GLY A 134 -7.51 19.92 -3.61
N THR A 135 -6.58 18.97 -3.53
CA THR A 135 -5.31 19.02 -4.27
C THR A 135 -5.45 18.34 -5.63
N PHE A 136 -4.59 18.67 -6.59
CA PHE A 136 -4.51 17.97 -7.88
C PHE A 136 -3.98 16.53 -7.75
N ASP A 137 -3.32 16.23 -6.63
CA ASP A 137 -2.82 14.89 -6.33
C ASP A 137 -3.94 14.09 -5.63
N GLY A 138 -4.63 13.24 -6.39
CA GLY A 138 -5.62 12.29 -5.89
C GLY A 138 -4.98 10.99 -5.38
N PRO A 139 -5.80 10.04 -4.88
CA PRO A 139 -5.34 8.72 -4.51
C PRO A 139 -4.68 8.01 -5.68
N PHE A 140 -3.59 7.30 -5.42
CA PHE A 140 -3.02 6.38 -6.40
C PHE A 140 -2.35 5.17 -5.73
N GLY A 141 -2.28 4.09 -6.49
CA GLY A 141 -1.78 2.81 -6.04
C GLY A 141 -1.33 1.91 -7.18
N VAL A 142 -0.76 0.76 -6.84
CA VAL A 142 -0.34 -0.25 -7.82
C VAL A 142 -1.05 -1.57 -7.56
N ILE A 143 -1.50 -2.23 -8.64
CA ILE A 143 -2.02 -3.60 -8.57
C ILE A 143 -0.87 -4.55 -8.28
N LEU A 144 -0.95 -5.26 -7.15
CA LEU A 144 0.11 -6.16 -6.66
C LEU A 144 0.08 -7.54 -7.36
N ASN A 145 -1.11 -8.02 -7.74
CA ASN A 145 -1.33 -9.41 -8.14
C ASN A 145 -1.55 -9.63 -9.64
N ARG A 146 -0.96 -8.78 -10.49
CA ARG A 146 -1.04 -8.90 -11.96
C ARG A 146 0.36 -9.04 -12.58
N PRO A 147 1.00 -10.22 -12.50
CA PRO A 147 2.26 -10.46 -13.19
C PRO A 147 2.09 -10.36 -14.70
N LEU A 148 3.08 -9.77 -15.38
CA LEU A 148 3.18 -9.76 -16.83
C LEU A 148 4.18 -10.84 -17.28
N TYR A 149 3.91 -11.47 -18.42
CA TYR A 149 4.82 -12.41 -19.07
C TYR A 149 5.97 -11.69 -19.80
N THR A 150 6.54 -10.65 -19.17
CA THR A 150 7.62 -9.86 -19.73
C THR A 150 8.59 -9.38 -18.64
N LYS A 151 9.79 -9.01 -19.07
CA LYS A 151 10.88 -8.53 -18.23
C LYS A 151 11.26 -7.12 -18.64
N ILE A 152 11.91 -6.38 -17.76
CA ILE A 152 12.35 -5.00 -18.04
C ILE A 152 13.11 -4.89 -19.36
N LYS A 153 14.07 -5.80 -19.61
CA LYS A 153 14.89 -5.79 -20.84
C LYS A 153 14.11 -5.96 -22.15
N ASN A 154 12.88 -6.47 -22.09
CA ASN A 154 12.04 -6.74 -23.25
C ASN A 154 11.08 -5.57 -23.56
N VAL A 155 11.03 -4.55 -22.70
CA VAL A 155 10.17 -3.37 -22.92
C VAL A 155 10.97 -2.30 -23.67
N ASN A 156 10.28 -1.51 -24.48
CA ASN A 156 10.86 -0.43 -25.26
C ASN A 156 11.77 0.48 -24.38
N PRO A 157 12.96 0.89 -24.85
CA PRO A 157 13.85 1.79 -24.10
C PRO A 157 13.22 3.09 -23.61
N SER A 158 12.12 3.56 -24.21
CA SER A 158 11.35 4.71 -23.70
C SER A 158 10.62 4.43 -22.38
N SER A 159 10.34 3.14 -22.10
CA SER A 159 9.64 2.68 -20.91
C SER A 159 10.57 2.32 -19.76
N PHE A 160 11.80 1.88 -20.04
CA PHE A 160 12.90 1.68 -19.10
C PHE A 160 14.20 1.97 -19.86
N GLN A 161 14.73 3.18 -19.66
CA GLN A 161 15.89 3.64 -20.41
C GLN A 161 17.14 2.99 -19.82
N ASP A 162 17.98 2.46 -20.71
CA ASP A 162 19.29 1.85 -20.46
C ASP A 162 19.30 0.33 -20.14
N GLN A 163 19.81 -0.45 -21.10
CA GLN A 163 20.02 -1.90 -21.02
C GLN A 163 21.21 -2.28 -20.10
N THR A 164 21.82 -1.31 -19.42
CA THR A 164 22.94 -1.52 -18.49
C THR A 164 22.54 -1.54 -17.01
N THR A 165 21.24 -1.41 -16.71
CA THR A 165 20.77 -1.44 -15.33
C THR A 165 20.75 -2.87 -14.77
N PRO A 166 21.05 -3.08 -13.47
CA PRO A 166 21.05 -4.40 -12.83
C PRO A 166 19.66 -5.07 -12.75
N PHE A 167 18.65 -4.47 -13.38
CA PHE A 167 17.24 -4.83 -13.29
C PHE A 167 16.71 -5.55 -14.54
N GLY A 168 17.50 -5.69 -15.62
CA GLY A 168 16.99 -6.19 -16.91
C GLY A 168 16.22 -7.52 -16.85
N ASP A 169 16.58 -8.41 -15.92
CA ASP A 169 15.91 -9.70 -15.74
C ASP A 169 14.72 -9.70 -14.77
N CYS A 170 14.40 -8.57 -14.14
CA CYS A 170 13.25 -8.44 -13.25
C CYS A 170 11.94 -8.60 -14.01
N ALA A 171 11.01 -9.35 -13.42
CA ALA A 171 9.65 -9.48 -13.91
C ALA A 171 8.89 -8.16 -13.75
N LEU A 172 8.00 -7.89 -14.70
CA LEU A 172 7.10 -6.75 -14.64
C LEU A 172 5.71 -7.16 -14.18
N PHE A 173 5.04 -6.23 -13.52
CA PHE A 173 3.65 -6.33 -13.10
C PHE A 173 2.86 -5.23 -13.78
N PHE A 174 1.60 -5.48 -14.09
CA PHE A 174 0.68 -4.43 -14.50
C PHE A 174 0.20 -3.71 -13.25
N GLY A 175 0.62 -2.46 -13.06
CA GLY A 175 0.26 -1.68 -11.87
C GLY A 175 -1.04 -0.90 -12.03
N GLY A 176 -1.48 -0.65 -13.27
CA GLY A 176 -2.76 -0.02 -13.58
C GLY A 176 -2.74 0.74 -14.92
N PRO A 177 -3.89 1.34 -15.31
CA PRO A 177 -4.09 1.88 -16.65
C PRO A 177 -3.41 3.24 -16.90
N VAL A 178 -2.93 3.94 -15.87
CA VAL A 178 -2.31 5.26 -16.02
C VAL A 178 -0.83 5.11 -16.35
N ASP A 179 -0.37 5.73 -17.44
CA ASP A 179 0.99 5.61 -17.94
C ASP A 179 2.01 6.39 -17.10
N MET A 180 2.42 5.79 -15.99
CA MET A 180 3.60 6.18 -15.23
C MET A 180 4.08 4.97 -14.44
N SER A 181 5.22 4.41 -14.83
CA SER A 181 5.78 3.20 -14.23
C SER A 181 6.49 3.50 -12.90
N MET A 182 6.40 2.54 -11.99
CA MET A 182 6.88 2.66 -10.61
C MET A 182 7.57 1.38 -10.17
N PHE A 183 8.22 1.42 -9.01
CA PHE A 183 8.70 0.22 -8.35
C PHE A 183 8.49 0.30 -6.83
N LEU A 184 8.29 -0.87 -6.23
CA LEU A 184 8.32 -1.05 -4.78
C LEU A 184 9.67 -1.57 -4.35
N VAL A 185 10.10 -1.15 -3.17
CA VAL A 185 11.33 -1.57 -2.51
C VAL A 185 11.00 -2.08 -1.12
N ARG A 186 11.33 -3.33 -0.85
CA ARG A 186 11.35 -3.89 0.50
C ARG A 186 12.66 -3.54 1.19
N THR A 187 12.60 -3.13 2.45
CA THR A 187 13.78 -2.91 3.28
C THR A 187 13.51 -3.27 4.73
N LYS A 188 14.56 -3.68 5.44
CA LYS A 188 14.53 -3.80 6.91
C LYS A 188 14.82 -2.46 7.60
N ASP A 189 15.32 -1.49 6.85
CA ASP A 189 15.74 -0.18 7.34
C ASP A 189 15.43 0.88 6.28
N SER A 190 14.32 1.59 6.45
CA SER A 190 13.89 2.65 5.53
C SER A 190 14.77 3.89 5.59
N SER A 191 15.54 4.09 6.67
CA SER A 191 16.50 5.19 6.77
C SER A 191 17.62 5.11 5.73
N ARG A 192 17.86 3.89 5.19
CA ARG A 192 18.84 3.63 4.12
C ARG A 192 18.31 3.96 2.73
N LEU A 193 17.01 4.16 2.56
CA LEU A 193 16.35 4.45 1.28
C LEU A 193 16.06 5.95 1.10
N LYS A 194 17.05 6.80 1.40
CA LYS A 194 16.92 8.24 1.22
C LYS A 194 16.59 8.56 -0.24
N GLY A 195 15.41 9.13 -0.47
CA GLY A 195 14.92 9.51 -1.80
C GLY A 195 13.83 8.61 -2.36
N PHE A 196 13.39 7.59 -1.62
CA PHE A 196 12.12 6.88 -1.87
C PHE A 196 11.12 7.22 -0.77
N GLU A 197 9.84 7.16 -1.10
CA GLU A 197 8.77 7.45 -0.16
C GLU A 197 8.30 6.17 0.51
N GLU A 198 8.26 6.17 1.84
CA GLU A 198 7.77 5.05 2.64
C GLU A 198 6.24 5.05 2.68
N VAL A 199 5.63 3.94 2.27
CA VAL A 199 4.17 3.76 2.26
C VAL A 199 3.72 3.21 3.60
N ILE A 200 4.35 2.10 4.00
CA ILE A 200 4.28 1.47 5.31
C ILE A 200 5.70 1.09 5.71
N PRO A 201 6.02 0.96 7.00
CA PRO A 201 7.32 0.53 7.45
C PRO A 201 7.87 -0.66 6.68
N GLY A 202 9.05 -0.45 6.11
CA GLY A 202 9.78 -1.46 5.33
C GLY A 202 9.31 -1.64 3.89
N ILE A 203 8.29 -0.90 3.42
CA ILE A 203 7.87 -0.84 2.02
C ILE A 203 7.90 0.60 1.55
N CYS A 204 8.85 0.88 0.65
CA CYS A 204 8.96 2.17 -0.03
C CYS A 204 8.56 2.04 -1.50
N PHE A 205 8.25 3.16 -2.14
CA PHE A 205 8.10 3.22 -3.58
C PHE A 205 8.98 4.31 -4.20
N GLY A 206 9.32 4.10 -5.47
CA GLY A 206 10.02 5.07 -6.30
C GLY A 206 9.43 5.11 -7.71
N PHE A 207 9.62 6.23 -8.38
CA PHE A 207 9.23 6.36 -9.78
C PHE A 207 10.31 5.80 -10.68
N ARG A 208 9.96 5.39 -11.90
CA ARG A 208 10.96 4.97 -12.91
C ARG A 208 12.10 5.98 -13.08
N THR A 209 11.82 7.27 -13.01
CA THR A 209 12.83 8.34 -13.13
C THR A 209 13.90 8.30 -12.03
N GLU A 210 13.69 7.50 -10.99
CA GLU A 210 14.56 7.34 -9.84
C GLU A 210 15.32 6.01 -9.85
N LEU A 211 15.25 5.25 -10.95
CA LEU A 211 15.90 3.94 -11.09
C LEU A 211 17.43 4.01 -10.87
N GLU A 212 18.05 5.12 -11.25
CA GLU A 212 19.48 5.37 -10.99
C GLU A 212 19.79 5.38 -9.48
N LYS A 213 18.90 5.97 -8.66
CA LYS A 213 19.05 5.95 -7.19
C LYS A 213 18.99 4.51 -6.67
N ALA A 214 18.08 3.69 -7.20
CA ALA A 214 17.99 2.27 -6.85
C ALA A 214 19.27 1.52 -7.25
N GLY A 215 19.84 1.83 -8.42
CA GLY A 215 21.11 1.24 -8.88
C GLY A 215 22.29 1.56 -7.96
N VAL A 216 22.36 2.78 -7.41
CA VAL A 216 23.37 3.17 -6.41
C VAL A 216 23.18 2.38 -5.11
N LEU A 217 21.94 2.23 -4.64
CA LEU A 217 21.63 1.47 -3.43
C LEU A 217 21.97 -0.01 -3.59
N MET A 218 21.72 -0.60 -4.77
CA MET A 218 22.17 -1.95 -5.08
C MET A 218 23.68 -2.11 -5.05
N LYS A 219 24.43 -1.19 -5.67
CA LYS A 219 25.91 -1.21 -5.65
C LYS A 219 26.48 -1.13 -4.24
N SER A 220 25.79 -0.42 -3.34
CA SER A 220 26.17 -0.33 -1.92
C SER A 220 25.75 -1.55 -1.08
N GLY A 221 25.00 -2.49 -1.64
CA GLY A 221 24.43 -3.64 -0.91
C GLY A 221 23.30 -3.26 0.05
N ALA A 222 22.68 -2.07 -0.13
CA ALA A 222 21.55 -1.65 0.70
C ALA A 222 20.25 -2.35 0.32
N ILE A 223 20.08 -2.66 -0.97
CA ILE A 223 18.95 -3.42 -1.52
C ILE A 223 19.47 -4.43 -2.53
N LYS A 224 18.69 -5.48 -2.77
CA LYS A 224 18.96 -6.47 -3.82
C LYS A 224 17.84 -6.49 -4.85
N THR A 225 18.07 -7.19 -5.95
CA THR A 225 17.06 -7.41 -6.99
C THR A 225 15.80 -8.08 -6.44
N GLU A 226 15.94 -9.00 -5.48
CA GLU A 226 14.83 -9.72 -4.82
C GLU A 226 13.96 -8.83 -3.91
N ASP A 227 14.46 -7.65 -3.56
CA ASP A 227 13.73 -6.67 -2.74
C ASP A 227 12.91 -5.71 -3.59
N LEU A 228 13.02 -5.78 -4.91
CA LEU A 228 12.41 -4.85 -5.84
C LEU A 228 11.30 -5.51 -6.64
N ARG A 229 10.20 -4.76 -6.83
CA ARG A 229 9.13 -5.14 -7.75
C ARG A 229 8.78 -3.98 -8.66
N PHE A 230 8.65 -4.25 -9.95
CA PHE A 230 8.47 -3.23 -10.98
C PHE A 230 7.07 -3.30 -11.59
N PHE A 231 6.46 -2.14 -11.76
CA PHE A 231 5.09 -2.00 -12.24
C PHE A 231 5.04 -1.11 -13.47
N VAL A 232 4.36 -1.60 -14.51
CA VAL A 232 3.97 -0.82 -15.68
C VAL A 232 2.65 -0.13 -15.36
N GLY A 233 2.70 1.20 -15.33
CA GLY A 233 1.56 2.04 -14.95
C GLY A 233 1.14 1.89 -13.49
N HIS A 234 0.08 2.63 -13.14
CA HIS A 234 -0.53 2.62 -11.81
C HIS A 234 -2.03 2.92 -11.93
N ALA A 235 -2.77 2.69 -10.85
CA ALA A 235 -4.17 3.09 -10.73
C ALA A 235 -4.25 4.42 -9.98
N ALA A 236 -5.02 5.37 -10.51
CA ALA A 236 -5.21 6.68 -9.90
C ALA A 236 -6.68 7.06 -9.94
N TRP A 237 -7.10 7.86 -8.97
CA TRP A 237 -8.47 8.30 -8.79
C TRP A 237 -8.51 9.79 -8.50
N ASP A 238 -9.64 10.41 -8.82
CA ASP A 238 -10.07 11.59 -8.07
C ASP A 238 -10.50 11.16 -6.65
N TYR A 239 -10.23 11.98 -5.63
CA TYR A 239 -10.52 11.62 -4.23
C TYR A 239 -11.98 11.22 -4.00
N GLU A 240 -12.93 12.00 -4.52
CA GLU A 240 -14.36 11.71 -4.37
C GLU A 240 -14.81 10.50 -5.21
N GLN A 241 -14.12 10.21 -6.32
CA GLN A 241 -14.38 9.03 -7.13
C GLN A 241 -14.07 7.76 -6.34
N LEU A 242 -12.88 7.65 -5.75
CA LEU A 242 -12.49 6.48 -4.95
C LEU A 242 -13.48 6.24 -3.80
N LEU A 243 -13.87 7.31 -3.09
CA LEU A 243 -14.86 7.20 -2.02
C LEU A 243 -16.23 6.75 -2.52
N SER A 244 -16.64 7.18 -3.71
CA SER A 244 -17.89 6.74 -4.33
C SER A 244 -17.84 5.26 -4.70
N GLU A 245 -16.73 4.80 -5.28
CA GLU A 245 -16.53 3.39 -5.63
C GLU A 245 -16.54 2.48 -4.38
N ILE A 246 -15.89 2.90 -3.29
CA ILE A 246 -15.94 2.19 -2.01
C ILE A 246 -17.38 2.10 -1.48
N ARG A 247 -18.13 3.22 -1.46
CA ARG A 247 -19.53 3.24 -1.01
C ARG A 247 -20.45 2.38 -1.87
N ALA A 248 -20.17 2.32 -3.17
CA ALA A 248 -20.91 1.49 -4.10
C ALA A 248 -20.48 0.00 -4.06
N GLY A 249 -19.51 -0.36 -3.22
CA GLY A 249 -19.10 -1.74 -2.97
C GLY A 249 -18.13 -2.32 -4.00
N TYR A 250 -17.54 -1.50 -4.88
CA TYR A 250 -16.52 -1.96 -5.84
C TYR A 250 -15.24 -2.44 -5.13
N TRP A 251 -14.90 -1.80 -4.01
CA TRP A 251 -13.69 -2.08 -3.25
C TRP A 251 -13.99 -2.43 -1.80
N ALA A 252 -13.48 -3.58 -1.35
CA ALA A 252 -13.29 -3.83 0.07
C ALA A 252 -11.94 -3.23 0.50
N VAL A 253 -11.97 -2.29 1.44
CA VAL A 253 -10.75 -1.64 1.93
C VAL A 253 -10.22 -2.42 3.13
N ALA A 254 -8.94 -2.82 3.08
CA ALA A 254 -8.33 -3.59 4.15
C ALA A 254 -7.00 -2.99 4.61
N SER A 255 -6.77 -3.00 5.93
CA SER A 255 -5.44 -2.82 6.49
C SER A 255 -4.77 -4.18 6.56
N CYS A 256 -3.47 -4.23 6.26
CA CYS A 256 -2.68 -5.46 6.23
C CYS A 256 -1.35 -5.27 6.97
N SER A 257 -0.82 -6.38 7.50
CA SER A 257 0.56 -6.49 8.01
C SER A 257 1.59 -6.16 6.92
N THR A 258 2.72 -5.57 7.30
CA THR A 258 3.86 -5.35 6.39
C THR A 258 4.32 -6.66 5.77
N GLU A 259 4.31 -7.76 6.52
CA GLU A 259 4.78 -9.07 6.09
C GLU A 259 3.97 -9.61 4.93
N LEU A 260 2.63 -9.46 4.97
CA LEU A 260 1.75 -9.85 3.87
C LEU A 260 2.07 -9.08 2.57
N ILE A 261 2.34 -7.76 2.67
CA ILE A 261 2.71 -6.93 1.52
C ILE A 261 4.14 -7.23 1.05
N SER A 262 5.08 -7.46 1.97
CA SER A 262 6.46 -7.88 1.67
C SER A 262 6.51 -9.19 0.90
N ASP A 263 5.67 -10.15 1.28
CA ASP A 263 5.55 -11.41 0.54
C ASP A 263 5.01 -11.15 -0.87
N ALA A 264 3.95 -10.34 -1.02
CA ALA A 264 3.45 -9.94 -2.34
C ALA A 264 4.52 -9.26 -3.23
N VAL A 265 5.48 -8.55 -2.63
CA VAL A 265 6.60 -7.90 -3.31
C VAL A 265 7.73 -8.88 -3.67
N SER A 266 7.91 -9.98 -2.94
CA SER A 266 9.05 -10.91 -3.13
C SER A 266 8.71 -12.27 -3.71
N THR A 267 7.45 -12.72 -3.61
CA THR A 267 6.98 -14.03 -4.07
C THR A 267 5.90 -13.88 -5.16
N ASP A 268 5.32 -15.00 -5.59
CA ASP A 268 4.17 -15.00 -6.49
C ASP A 268 2.91 -14.49 -5.74
N PRO A 269 2.29 -13.38 -6.17
CA PRO A 269 1.11 -12.82 -5.53
C PRO A 269 -0.21 -13.34 -6.12
N SER A 270 -0.19 -14.42 -6.91
CA SER A 270 -1.39 -15.00 -7.56
C SER A 270 -2.53 -15.31 -6.58
N CYS A 271 -2.20 -15.74 -5.36
CA CYS A 271 -3.17 -16.07 -4.31
C CYS A 271 -3.51 -14.90 -3.38
N LEU A 272 -2.90 -13.71 -3.56
CA LEU A 272 -2.97 -12.60 -2.62
C LEU A 272 -4.42 -12.11 -2.37
N TRP A 273 -5.25 -12.08 -3.42
CA TRP A 273 -6.66 -11.68 -3.31
C TRP A 273 -7.43 -12.61 -2.36
N THR A 274 -7.30 -13.92 -2.55
CA THR A 274 -7.94 -14.92 -1.69
C THR A 274 -7.36 -14.88 -0.29
N GLU A 275 -6.03 -14.75 -0.15
CA GLU A 275 -5.34 -14.69 1.16
C GLU A 275 -5.85 -13.51 2.01
N ILE A 276 -5.93 -12.31 1.44
CA ILE A 276 -6.42 -11.11 2.17
C ILE A 276 -7.88 -11.30 2.60
N LEU A 277 -8.76 -11.73 1.69
CA LEU A 277 -10.17 -11.92 2.01
C LEU A 277 -10.40 -13.00 3.07
N GLN A 278 -9.60 -14.08 3.05
CA GLN A 278 -9.61 -15.11 4.09
C GLN A 278 -9.17 -14.55 5.44
N LEU A 279 -8.10 -13.76 5.46
CA LEU A 279 -7.61 -13.10 6.68
C LEU A 279 -8.63 -12.10 7.26
N MET A 280 -9.37 -11.38 6.41
CA MET A 280 -10.43 -10.47 6.85
C MET A 280 -11.61 -11.18 7.51
N GLY A 281 -11.84 -12.46 7.19
CA GLY A 281 -12.86 -13.31 7.80
C GLY A 281 -14.31 -12.92 7.47
N GLY A 282 -15.26 -13.59 8.13
CA GLY A 282 -16.70 -13.34 7.94
C GLY A 282 -17.14 -13.44 6.48
N HIS A 283 -17.97 -12.50 6.03
CA HIS A 283 -18.47 -12.45 4.65
C HIS A 283 -17.36 -12.29 3.59
N TYR A 284 -16.19 -11.75 3.94
CA TYR A 284 -15.05 -11.66 3.02
C TYR A 284 -14.46 -13.04 2.71
N SER A 285 -14.39 -13.92 3.72
CA SER A 285 -13.94 -15.30 3.51
C SER A 285 -14.88 -16.04 2.55
N GLU A 286 -16.19 -15.85 2.69
CA GLU A 286 -17.19 -16.39 1.76
C GLU A 286 -17.01 -15.86 0.33
N LEU A 287 -16.79 -14.54 0.17
CA LEU A 287 -16.51 -13.90 -1.12
C LEU A 287 -15.30 -14.55 -1.82
N SER A 288 -14.26 -14.87 -1.08
CA SER A 288 -13.03 -15.44 -1.65
C SER A 288 -13.19 -16.84 -2.26
N GLN A 289 -14.25 -17.55 -1.87
CA GLN A 289 -14.57 -18.91 -2.36
C GLN A 289 -15.51 -18.90 -3.57
N LYS A 290 -16.07 -17.73 -3.93
CA LYS A 290 -16.97 -17.64 -5.07
C LYS A 290 -16.18 -17.87 -6.38
N PRO A 291 -16.69 -18.73 -7.29
CA PRO A 291 -16.10 -18.88 -8.60
C PRO A 291 -16.21 -17.57 -9.37
N LYS A 292 -15.34 -17.38 -10.36
CA LYS A 292 -15.43 -16.22 -11.24
C LYS A 292 -16.76 -16.31 -11.99
N GLN A 293 -17.55 -15.24 -11.99
CA GLN A 293 -18.72 -15.17 -12.87
C GLN A 293 -18.19 -15.19 -14.31
N ASP A 294 -18.42 -16.29 -15.03
CA ASP A 294 -18.15 -16.32 -16.47
C ASP A 294 -19.29 -15.57 -17.15
N SER A 295 -19.02 -14.36 -17.65
CA SER A 295 -19.93 -13.68 -18.56
C SER A 295 -20.03 -14.52 -19.85
N SER A 296 -21.17 -15.21 -20.02
CA SER A 296 -21.54 -15.93 -21.25
C SER A 296 -21.96 -14.99 -22.37
#